data_AF-A0A3C0C4B6-F1
#
_entry.id   AF-A0A3C0C4B6-F1
#
_cell.length_a   1.000
_cell.length_b   1.000
_cell.length_c   1.000
_cell.angle_alpha   90.00
_cell.angle_beta   90.00
_cell.angle_gamma   90.00
#
_symmetry.space_group_name_H-M   'P 1'
#
loop_
_entity.id
_entity.type
_entity.pdbx_description
1 polymer ?
#
loop_
_entity_poly.entity_id
_entity_poly.type
_entity_poly.pdbx_seq_one_letter_code
_entity_poly.pdbx_strand_id
1 'polypeptide(L)'
;YKSIDPEKVSVHFANNPLAALSFSNTVIVASIHTRKLHRDILEKAGANVISLDEICSSPIRDGAGFNEQYGLLGSNYTNDNSVKLFPRDCDAFVRELQKELFDRTGKKIEVLVYGDGAFKDPVCGIWELADPVVSPGYTDGLSGMPKEIKFKYVADNAGDKDPSDAIREAIESKGEMDKYGHCTLGTTPRRMTDLIGSLCDLTSGSGDKGTPVVYIQGYFDCYLDD
;
A
#
# COMPACT_ATOMS: atom_id res chain seq x y z
N TYR A 1 -26.96 2.42 -1.61
CA TYR A 1 -27.18 1.32 -2.57
C TYR A 1 -28.66 1.02 -2.85
N LYS A 2 -29.56 1.03 -1.85
CA LYS A 2 -31.01 0.74 -2.04
C LYS A 2 -31.78 1.71 -2.96
N SER A 3 -31.12 2.76 -3.43
CA SER A 3 -31.65 3.81 -4.32
C SER A 3 -30.87 3.91 -5.64
N ILE A 4 -29.93 3.00 -5.91
CA ILE A 4 -29.21 2.99 -7.19
C ILE A 4 -30.16 2.38 -8.21
N ASP A 5 -30.74 3.24 -9.07
CA ASP A 5 -31.61 2.91 -10.22
C ASP A 5 -32.27 1.51 -10.11
N PRO A 6 -33.30 1.35 -9.26
CA PRO A 6 -33.84 0.04 -8.91
C PRO A 6 -34.49 -0.69 -10.09
N GLU A 7 -34.76 0.01 -11.20
CA GLU A 7 -35.24 -0.58 -12.45
C GLU A 7 -34.11 -1.29 -13.22
N LYS A 8 -32.85 -0.92 -12.97
CA LYS A 8 -31.67 -1.45 -13.69
C LYS A 8 -30.68 -2.20 -12.81
N VAL A 9 -30.69 -1.97 -11.50
CA VAL A 9 -29.68 -2.51 -10.57
C VAL A 9 -30.35 -3.30 -9.44
N SER A 10 -29.96 -4.57 -9.32
CA SER A 10 -30.30 -5.42 -8.18
C SER A 10 -29.06 -5.68 -7.32
N VAL A 11 -29.17 -5.52 -6.00
CA VAL A 11 -28.07 -5.76 -5.05
C VAL A 11 -28.33 -7.04 -4.26
N HIS A 12 -27.38 -7.97 -4.31
CA HIS A 12 -27.44 -9.26 -3.61
C HIS A 12 -26.26 -9.38 -2.64
N PHE A 13 -26.54 -9.84 -1.42
CA PHE A 13 -25.50 -10.11 -0.41
C PHE A 13 -25.25 -11.62 -0.33
N ALA A 14 -23.99 -12.02 -0.52
CA ALA A 14 -23.58 -13.41 -0.45
C ALA A 14 -22.18 -13.54 0.17
N ASN A 15 -21.95 -14.65 0.86
CA ASN A 15 -20.64 -14.97 1.46
C ASN A 15 -19.74 -15.80 0.53
N ASN A 16 -20.28 -16.26 -0.61
CA ASN A 16 -19.56 -17.09 -1.58
C ASN A 16 -19.62 -16.41 -2.97
N PRO A 17 -18.49 -16.12 -3.62
CA PRO A 17 -18.47 -15.49 -4.94
C PRO A 17 -19.21 -16.31 -6.01
N LEU A 18 -19.29 -17.65 -5.87
CA LEU A 18 -20.03 -18.51 -6.80
C LEU A 18 -21.53 -18.19 -6.89
N ALA A 19 -22.09 -17.51 -5.87
CA ALA A 19 -23.47 -17.04 -5.93
C ALA A 19 -23.72 -16.07 -7.09
N ALA A 20 -22.68 -15.40 -7.63
CA ALA A 20 -22.83 -14.56 -8.82
C ALA A 20 -23.29 -15.34 -10.06
N LEU A 21 -22.95 -16.64 -10.14
CA LEU A 21 -23.19 -17.47 -11.33
C LEU A 21 -24.65 -17.89 -11.49
N SER A 22 -25.50 -17.73 -10.47
CA SER A 22 -26.94 -17.88 -10.63
C SER A 22 -27.56 -16.72 -11.43
N PHE A 23 -26.85 -15.60 -11.58
CA PHE A 23 -27.34 -14.39 -12.25
C PHE A 23 -26.71 -14.20 -13.63
N SER A 24 -25.43 -14.54 -13.80
CA SER A 24 -24.70 -14.37 -15.07
C SER A 24 -23.47 -15.28 -15.14
N ASN A 25 -23.18 -15.81 -16.33
CA ASN A 25 -21.91 -16.49 -16.60
C ASN A 25 -20.75 -15.52 -16.86
N THR A 26 -21.04 -14.24 -17.16
CA THR A 26 -20.01 -13.19 -17.31
C THR A 26 -20.01 -12.31 -16.07
N VAL A 27 -18.86 -12.22 -15.39
CA VAL A 27 -18.72 -11.54 -14.10
C VAL A 27 -17.58 -10.52 -14.15
N ILE A 28 -17.86 -9.31 -13.66
CA ILE A 28 -16.83 -8.30 -13.40
C ILE A 28 -16.38 -8.42 -11.94
N VAL A 29 -15.12 -8.74 -11.70
CA VAL A 29 -14.52 -8.80 -10.36
C VAL A 29 -13.98 -7.42 -9.99
N ALA A 30 -14.70 -6.75 -9.10
CA ALA A 30 -14.37 -5.42 -8.57
C ALA A 30 -13.63 -5.43 -7.22
N SER A 31 -13.27 -6.62 -6.72
CA SER A 31 -12.45 -6.72 -5.51
C SER A 31 -11.06 -6.14 -5.78
N ILE A 32 -10.43 -5.51 -4.78
CA ILE A 32 -9.09 -4.94 -4.94
C ILE A 32 -8.05 -6.01 -4.57
N HIS A 33 -7.83 -6.27 -3.29
CA HIS A 33 -6.76 -7.18 -2.84
C HIS A 33 -7.06 -8.67 -3.07
N THR A 34 -8.33 -9.09 -3.14
CA THR A 34 -8.73 -10.50 -3.33
C THR A 34 -9.10 -10.84 -4.77
N ARG A 35 -8.89 -9.93 -5.73
CA ARG A 35 -9.28 -10.09 -7.13
C ARG A 35 -8.82 -11.39 -7.77
N LYS A 36 -7.55 -11.77 -7.56
CA LYS A 36 -6.97 -13.00 -8.12
C LYS A 36 -7.67 -14.24 -7.57
N LEU A 37 -7.88 -14.29 -6.26
CA LEU A 37 -8.61 -15.39 -5.62
C LEU A 37 -10.04 -15.51 -6.14
N HIS A 38 -10.78 -14.39 -6.22
CA HIS A 38 -12.15 -14.40 -6.73
C HIS A 38 -12.22 -14.78 -8.21
N ARG A 39 -11.30 -14.26 -9.03
CA ARG A 39 -11.14 -14.66 -10.43
C ARG A 39 -10.93 -16.16 -10.55
N ASP A 40 -9.93 -16.71 -9.85
CA ASP A 40 -9.58 -18.13 -9.91
C ASP A 40 -10.77 -19.03 -9.53
N ILE A 41 -11.53 -18.65 -8.50
CA ILE A 41 -12.71 -19.41 -8.05
C ILE A 41 -13.80 -19.41 -9.13
N LEU A 42 -14.07 -18.25 -9.74
CA LEU A 42 -15.13 -18.09 -10.73
C LEU A 42 -14.77 -18.74 -12.07
N GLU A 43 -13.53 -18.56 -12.55
CA GLU A 43 -13.04 -19.18 -13.79
C GLU A 43 -13.06 -20.72 -13.69
N LYS A 44 -12.64 -21.29 -12.55
CA LYS A 44 -12.71 -22.74 -12.30
C LYS A 44 -14.14 -23.28 -12.31
N ALA A 45 -15.13 -22.44 -12.02
CA ALA A 45 -16.54 -22.77 -12.10
C ALA A 45 -17.15 -22.54 -13.50
N GLY A 46 -16.34 -22.17 -14.51
CA GLY A 46 -16.76 -22.01 -15.90
C GLY A 46 -17.22 -20.60 -16.27
N ALA A 47 -17.04 -19.62 -15.39
CA ALA A 47 -17.42 -18.24 -15.65
C ALA A 47 -16.43 -17.54 -16.59
N ASN A 48 -16.94 -16.61 -17.39
CA ASN A 48 -16.14 -15.62 -18.10
C ASN A 48 -15.87 -14.42 -17.17
N VAL A 49 -14.63 -14.23 -16.76
CA VAL A 49 -14.28 -13.25 -15.73
C VAL A 49 -13.47 -12.09 -16.31
N ILE A 50 -13.91 -10.87 -16.01
CA ILE A 50 -13.19 -9.62 -16.31
C ILE A 50 -12.84 -8.98 -14.97
N SER A 51 -11.58 -8.62 -14.73
CA SER A 51 -11.19 -7.88 -13.52
C SER A 51 -10.92 -6.42 -13.83
N LEU A 52 -11.06 -5.56 -12.82
CA LEU A 52 -10.87 -4.12 -13.02
C LEU A 52 -9.47 -3.76 -13.52
N ASP A 53 -8.44 -4.54 -13.19
CA ASP A 53 -7.08 -4.36 -13.72
C ASP A 53 -6.94 -4.63 -15.22
N GLU A 54 -7.89 -5.31 -15.85
CA GLU A 54 -7.89 -5.51 -17.30
C GLU A 54 -8.56 -4.35 -18.04
N ILE A 55 -9.46 -3.63 -17.37
CA ILE A 55 -10.17 -2.50 -17.96
C ILE A 55 -9.25 -1.28 -17.97
N CYS A 56 -9.12 -0.61 -19.11
CA CYS A 56 -8.17 0.50 -19.31
C CYS A 56 -6.70 0.10 -19.04
N SER A 57 -6.35 -1.17 -19.26
CA SER A 57 -4.97 -1.68 -19.24
C SER A 57 -4.15 -1.28 -20.46
N SER A 58 -4.81 -0.83 -21.53
CA SER A 58 -4.21 -0.30 -22.76
C SER A 58 -5.06 0.85 -23.30
N PRO A 59 -4.50 1.72 -24.18
CA PRO A 59 -5.26 2.80 -24.78
C PRO A 59 -6.46 2.27 -25.57
N ILE A 60 -7.67 2.67 -25.19
CA ILE A 60 -8.90 2.30 -25.93
C ILE A 60 -9.07 3.09 -27.25
N ARG A 61 -8.35 4.21 -27.37
CA ARG A 61 -8.26 5.09 -28.54
C ARG A 61 -6.99 5.93 -28.43
N ASP A 62 -6.55 6.52 -29.53
CA ASP A 62 -5.38 7.41 -29.54
C ASP A 62 -5.53 8.54 -28.52
N GLY A 63 -4.51 8.70 -27.67
CA GLY A 63 -4.48 9.70 -26.60
C GLY A 63 -5.29 9.35 -25.35
N ALA A 64 -5.96 8.18 -25.28
CA ALA A 64 -6.64 7.76 -24.06
C ALA A 64 -5.65 7.38 -22.95
N GLY A 65 -5.96 7.79 -21.72
CA GLY A 65 -5.24 7.33 -20.53
C GLY A 65 -5.44 5.84 -20.28
N PHE A 66 -4.39 5.18 -19.77
CA PHE A 66 -4.39 3.76 -19.43
C PHE A 66 -3.36 3.50 -18.32
N ASN A 67 -3.54 2.39 -17.59
CA ASN A 67 -2.59 1.89 -16.61
C ASN A 67 -2.37 0.38 -16.83
N GLU A 68 -1.20 0.01 -17.33
CA GLU A 68 -0.88 -1.38 -17.72
C GLU A 68 -0.89 -2.37 -16.55
N GLN A 69 -0.64 -1.89 -15.34
CA GLN A 69 -0.51 -2.73 -14.15
C GLN A 69 -1.80 -2.84 -13.34
N TYR A 70 -2.57 -1.75 -13.31
CA TYR A 70 -3.70 -1.61 -12.40
C TYR A 70 -5.03 -1.35 -13.09
N GLY A 71 -5.06 -1.07 -14.40
CA GLY A 71 -6.30 -0.77 -15.11
C GLY A 71 -7.12 0.30 -14.39
N LEU A 72 -8.33 -0.05 -13.96
CA LEU A 72 -9.22 0.79 -13.16
C LEU A 72 -9.05 0.68 -11.64
N LEU A 73 -8.20 -0.21 -11.12
CA LEU A 73 -7.93 -0.29 -9.68
C LEU A 73 -7.26 0.99 -9.17
N GLY A 74 -7.70 1.49 -8.02
CA GLY A 74 -7.20 2.76 -7.45
C GLY A 74 -7.59 3.99 -8.27
N SER A 75 -8.52 3.86 -9.23
CA SER A 75 -9.04 5.03 -9.95
C SER A 75 -9.99 5.82 -9.07
N ASN A 76 -9.95 7.14 -9.22
CA ASN A 76 -10.81 8.06 -8.49
C ASN A 76 -11.83 8.72 -9.42
N TYR A 77 -13.01 9.01 -8.89
CA TYR A 77 -14.05 9.71 -9.63
C TYR A 77 -13.58 11.14 -9.93
N THR A 78 -13.73 11.57 -11.19
CA THR A 78 -13.43 12.95 -11.60
C THR A 78 -14.70 13.69 -11.97
N ASN A 79 -15.50 13.11 -12.87
CA ASN A 79 -16.82 13.58 -13.26
C ASN A 79 -17.58 12.43 -13.94
N ASP A 80 -18.82 12.67 -14.33
CA ASP A 80 -19.70 11.64 -14.92
C ASP A 80 -19.15 10.98 -16.19
N ASN A 81 -18.17 11.60 -16.86
CA ASN A 81 -17.62 11.13 -18.13
C ASN A 81 -16.15 10.69 -18.04
N SER A 82 -15.51 10.78 -16.86
CA SER A 82 -14.09 10.46 -16.73
C SER A 82 -13.71 10.05 -15.32
N VAL A 83 -12.69 9.19 -15.26
CA VAL A 83 -12.02 8.77 -14.03
C VAL A 83 -10.56 9.16 -14.10
N LYS A 84 -9.97 9.44 -12.96
CA LYS A 84 -8.53 9.62 -12.81
C LYS A 84 -7.93 8.25 -12.48
N LEU A 85 -7.16 7.70 -13.41
CA LEU A 85 -6.51 6.40 -13.21
C LEU A 85 -5.44 6.49 -12.12
N PHE A 86 -5.15 5.35 -11.50
CA PHE A 86 -4.05 5.24 -10.55
C PHE A 86 -2.72 5.64 -11.23
N PRO A 87 -1.77 6.24 -10.50
CA PRO A 87 -0.51 6.69 -11.05
C PRO A 87 0.25 5.57 -11.79
N ARG A 88 0.99 5.98 -12.82
CA ARG A 88 1.90 5.13 -13.60
C ARG A 88 3.26 5.81 -13.72
N ASP A 89 4.26 5.06 -14.19
CA ASP A 89 5.63 5.55 -14.39
C ASP A 89 6.26 6.14 -13.11
N CYS A 90 5.76 5.72 -11.94
CA CYS A 90 6.16 6.27 -10.64
C CYS A 90 7.63 6.00 -10.34
N ASP A 91 8.16 4.84 -10.72
CA ASP A 91 9.58 4.51 -10.54
C ASP A 91 10.50 5.46 -11.31
N ALA A 92 10.12 5.87 -12.52
CA ALA A 92 10.89 6.85 -13.29
C ALA A 92 10.81 8.23 -12.60
N PHE A 93 9.61 8.64 -12.21
CA PHE A 93 9.37 9.90 -11.53
C PHE A 93 10.19 10.04 -10.23
N VAL A 94 10.18 9.03 -9.34
CA VAL A 94 10.89 9.13 -8.06
C VAL A 94 12.41 9.20 -8.23
N ARG A 95 12.95 8.52 -9.25
CA ARG A 95 14.39 8.57 -9.55
C ARG A 95 14.81 9.92 -10.12
N GLU A 96 13.99 10.49 -11.02
CA GLU A 96 14.22 11.84 -11.54
C GLU A 96 14.12 12.88 -10.43
N LEU A 97 13.10 12.80 -9.56
CA LEU A 97 12.93 13.71 -8.44
C LEU A 97 14.08 13.60 -7.43
N GLN A 98 14.52 12.38 -7.07
CA GLN A 98 15.68 12.19 -6.20
C GLN A 98 16.94 12.82 -6.78
N LYS A 99 17.18 12.64 -8.09
CA LYS A 99 18.32 13.26 -8.77
C LYS A 99 18.24 14.79 -8.73
N GLU A 100 17.09 15.36 -9.05
CA GLU A 100 16.89 16.81 -9.03
C GLU A 100 17.09 17.40 -7.62
N LEU A 101 16.59 16.72 -6.59
CA LEU A 101 16.81 17.11 -5.20
C LEU A 101 18.28 17.03 -4.82
N PHE A 102 18.99 15.99 -5.26
CA PHE A 102 20.43 15.85 -5.02
C PHE A 102 21.22 16.97 -5.70
N ASP A 103 20.94 17.27 -6.97
CA ASP A 103 21.64 18.30 -7.74
C ASP A 103 21.46 19.70 -7.12
N ARG A 104 20.28 19.96 -6.53
CA ARG A 104 19.98 21.25 -5.88
C ARG A 104 20.52 21.39 -4.47
N THR A 105 20.61 20.29 -3.73
CA THR A 105 20.84 20.34 -2.26
C THR A 105 22.12 19.64 -1.81
N GLY A 106 22.73 18.83 -2.68
CA GLY A 106 23.83 17.93 -2.33
C GLY A 106 23.43 16.77 -1.40
N LYS A 107 22.14 16.62 -1.06
CA LYS A 107 21.64 15.59 -0.14
C LYS A 107 20.93 14.49 -0.91
N LYS A 108 21.27 13.24 -0.59
CA LYS A 108 20.54 12.07 -1.11
C LYS A 108 19.25 11.91 -0.30
N ILE A 109 18.13 12.34 -0.88
CA ILE A 109 16.80 12.24 -0.27
C ILE A 109 16.06 11.06 -0.90
N GLU A 110 15.55 10.15 -0.08
CA GLU A 110 14.70 9.06 -0.56
C GLU A 110 13.28 9.57 -0.85
N VAL A 111 12.67 9.08 -1.93
CA VAL A 111 11.41 9.57 -2.47
C VAL A 111 10.45 8.39 -2.63
N LEU A 112 9.18 8.58 -2.25
CA LEU A 112 8.10 7.66 -2.59
C LEU A 112 6.88 8.41 -3.14
N VAL A 113 6.18 7.79 -4.07
CA VAL A 113 4.77 8.07 -4.34
C VAL A 113 3.97 7.17 -3.41
N TYR A 114 3.01 7.73 -2.68
CA TYR A 114 2.15 6.99 -1.76
C TYR A 114 0.68 7.08 -2.17
N GLY A 115 -0.05 6.01 -1.91
CA GLY A 115 -1.50 5.94 -1.95
C GLY A 115 -2.05 5.67 -0.55
N ASP A 116 -3.26 5.13 -0.48
CA ASP A 116 -3.95 4.84 0.78
C ASP A 116 -3.16 3.87 1.67
N GLY A 117 -3.02 4.23 2.94
CA GLY A 117 -2.41 3.41 3.96
C GLY A 117 -3.36 2.33 4.45
N ALA A 118 -2.86 1.11 4.66
CA ALA A 118 -3.66 -0.01 5.16
C ALA A 118 -3.98 0.12 6.66
N PHE A 119 -4.90 1.02 7.03
CA PHE A 119 -5.36 1.20 8.41
C PHE A 119 -6.88 1.06 8.53
N LYS A 120 -7.34 0.78 9.75
CA LYS A 120 -8.76 0.75 10.07
C LYS A 120 -9.09 1.99 10.88
N ASP A 121 -9.96 2.85 10.37
CA ASP A 121 -10.44 3.98 11.14
C ASP A 121 -11.23 3.44 12.35
N PRO A 122 -10.88 3.86 13.58
CA PRO A 122 -11.47 3.31 14.79
C PRO A 122 -12.91 3.77 15.04
N VAL A 123 -13.35 4.86 14.41
CA VAL A 123 -14.67 5.46 14.63
C VAL A 123 -15.70 4.90 13.65
N CYS A 124 -15.40 4.89 12.35
CA CYS A 124 -16.27 4.36 11.31
C CYS A 124 -16.09 2.86 11.10
N GLY A 125 -14.96 2.29 11.52
CA GLY A 125 -14.66 0.86 11.41
C GLY A 125 -14.34 0.40 9.98
N ILE A 126 -14.05 1.33 9.08
CA ILE A 126 -13.73 1.07 7.68
C ILE A 126 -12.22 0.87 7.54
N TRP A 127 -11.84 -0.08 6.69
CA TRP A 127 -10.45 -0.24 6.26
C TRP A 127 -10.19 0.68 5.08
N GLU A 128 -9.21 1.56 5.21
CA GLU A 128 -8.67 2.35 4.10
C GLU A 128 -7.76 1.41 3.28
N LEU A 129 -8.35 0.81 2.25
CA LEU A 129 -7.74 -0.21 1.39
C LEU A 129 -8.26 -0.03 -0.06
N ALA A 130 -8.43 1.23 -0.48
CA ALA A 130 -8.99 1.54 -1.80
C ALA A 130 -7.92 1.45 -2.91
N ASP A 131 -6.64 1.56 -2.56
CA ASP A 131 -5.55 1.47 -3.53
C ASP A 131 -5.01 0.03 -3.69
N PRO A 132 -4.58 -0.35 -4.90
CA PRO A 132 -4.06 -1.69 -5.15
C PRO A 132 -2.72 -1.95 -4.44
N VAL A 133 -1.97 -0.89 -4.12
CA VAL A 133 -0.70 -0.90 -3.37
C VAL A 133 -0.54 0.43 -2.62
N VAL A 134 0.18 0.40 -1.49
CA VAL A 134 0.47 1.62 -0.69
C VAL A 134 1.47 2.54 -1.41
N SER A 135 2.40 1.99 -2.19
CA SER A 135 3.38 2.79 -2.93
C SER A 135 3.60 2.21 -4.33
N PRO A 136 3.18 2.90 -5.40
CA PRO A 136 3.42 2.48 -6.78
C PRO A 136 4.84 2.80 -7.29
N GLY A 137 5.64 3.58 -6.55
CA GLY A 137 7.03 3.83 -6.91
C GLY A 137 7.81 4.49 -5.79
N TYR A 138 9.06 4.07 -5.60
CA TYR A 138 9.93 4.51 -4.52
C TYR A 138 11.41 4.32 -4.87
N THR A 139 12.28 5.06 -4.21
CA THR A 139 13.73 4.96 -4.38
C THR A 139 14.33 3.79 -3.60
N ASP A 140 15.48 3.28 -4.05
CA ASP A 140 16.03 2.00 -3.58
C ASP A 140 16.37 1.97 -2.07
N GLY A 141 16.62 3.12 -1.44
CA GLY A 141 16.85 3.21 0.01
C GLY A 141 15.62 2.89 0.85
N LEU A 142 14.42 2.88 0.25
CA LEU A 142 13.16 2.48 0.90
C LEU A 142 12.83 1.00 0.68
N SER A 143 13.71 0.24 0.02
CA SER A 143 13.49 -1.18 -0.19
C SER A 143 13.72 -2.01 1.09
N GLY A 144 12.93 -3.06 1.26
CA GLY A 144 13.09 -4.02 2.35
C GLY A 144 12.17 -3.77 3.54
N MET A 145 12.60 -4.22 4.71
CA MET A 145 11.84 -4.20 5.96
C MET A 145 12.66 -3.49 7.04
N PRO A 146 12.01 -2.80 7.99
CA PRO A 146 12.70 -2.27 9.14
C PRO A 146 13.34 -3.41 9.93
N LYS A 147 14.53 -3.15 10.47
CA LYS A 147 15.09 -3.98 11.52
C LYS A 147 14.44 -3.55 12.84
N GLU A 148 13.53 -4.36 13.36
CA GLU A 148 12.82 -4.07 14.62
C GLU A 148 13.44 -4.83 15.79
N ILE A 149 13.56 -4.18 16.94
CA ILE A 149 13.99 -4.79 18.20
C ILE A 149 12.84 -4.66 19.18
N LYS A 150 12.44 -5.79 19.78
CA LYS A 150 11.46 -5.78 20.85
C LYS A 150 12.11 -5.38 22.18
N PHE A 151 12.18 -4.07 22.46
CA PHE A 151 12.81 -3.57 23.69
C PHE A 151 12.26 -4.21 24.96
N LYS A 152 10.95 -4.42 25.05
CA LYS A 152 10.35 -5.12 26.19
C LYS A 152 10.86 -6.56 26.32
N TYR A 153 11.01 -7.29 25.21
CA TYR A 153 11.56 -8.64 25.25
C TYR A 153 13.02 -8.63 25.71
N VAL A 154 13.83 -7.70 25.19
CA VAL A 154 15.23 -7.56 25.62
C VAL A 154 15.32 -7.21 27.11
N ALA A 155 14.50 -6.27 27.59
CA ALA A 155 14.44 -5.87 28.99
C ALA A 155 13.99 -7.02 29.91
N ASP A 156 12.91 -7.73 29.55
CA ASP A 156 12.37 -8.84 30.34
C ASP A 156 13.34 -10.05 30.38
N ASN A 157 14.30 -10.12 29.45
CA ASN A 157 15.31 -11.20 29.34
C ASN A 157 16.74 -10.70 29.59
N ALA A 158 16.92 -9.55 30.26
CA ALA A 158 18.25 -8.96 30.52
C ALA A 158 19.10 -9.78 31.53
N GLY A 159 18.49 -10.74 32.24
CA GLY A 159 19.17 -11.52 33.28
C GLY A 159 19.63 -10.62 34.43
N ASP A 160 20.91 -10.69 34.77
CA ASP A 160 21.52 -9.85 35.81
C ASP A 160 21.99 -8.47 35.29
N LYS A 161 21.89 -8.20 33.97
CA LYS A 161 22.26 -6.90 33.39
C LYS A 161 21.18 -5.85 33.63
N ASP A 162 21.57 -4.57 33.67
CA ASP A 162 20.61 -3.49 33.61
C ASP A 162 19.81 -3.55 32.29
N PRO A 163 18.47 -3.50 32.32
CA PRO A 163 17.65 -3.56 31.12
C PRO A 163 17.98 -2.51 30.07
N SER A 164 18.43 -1.32 30.49
CA SER A 164 18.81 -0.23 29.58
C SER A 164 20.09 -0.55 28.83
N ASP A 165 21.08 -1.12 29.53
CA ASP A 165 22.33 -1.58 28.92
C ASP A 165 22.08 -2.73 27.95
N ALA A 166 21.23 -3.69 28.32
CA ALA A 166 20.84 -4.79 27.44
C ALA A 166 20.14 -4.29 26.16
N ILE A 167 19.27 -3.28 26.28
CA ILE A 167 18.64 -2.64 25.12
C ILE A 167 19.69 -1.94 24.25
N ARG A 168 20.62 -1.20 24.85
CA ARG A 168 21.68 -0.50 24.09
C ARG A 168 22.56 -1.46 23.32
N GLU A 169 23.02 -2.55 23.95
CA GLU A 169 23.77 -3.62 23.29
C GLU A 169 22.97 -4.26 22.14
N ALA A 170 21.65 -4.46 22.32
CA ALA A 170 20.78 -4.96 21.26
C ALA A 170 20.66 -3.98 20.08
N ILE A 171 20.61 -2.67 20.34
CA ILE A 171 20.60 -1.64 19.28
C ILE A 171 21.95 -1.60 18.55
N GLU A 172 23.07 -1.71 19.27
CA GLU A 172 24.42 -1.72 18.69
C GLU A 172 24.63 -2.94 17.77
N SER A 173 24.14 -4.10 18.18
CA SER A 173 24.21 -5.35 17.39
C SER A 173 23.20 -5.43 16.23
N LYS A 174 22.34 -4.42 16.05
CA LYS A 174 21.29 -4.38 15.01
C LYS A 174 21.83 -4.47 13.59
N GLY A 175 23.05 -4.01 13.36
CA GLY A 175 23.76 -4.16 12.08
C GLY A 175 23.98 -5.64 11.72
N GLU A 176 24.38 -6.43 12.71
CA GLU A 176 24.83 -7.82 12.60
C GLU A 176 23.72 -8.85 12.84
N MET A 177 22.59 -8.44 13.42
CA MET A 177 21.45 -9.33 13.64
C MET A 177 20.87 -9.84 12.31
N ASP A 178 20.78 -11.17 12.21
CA ASP A 178 20.01 -11.84 11.18
C ASP A 178 18.56 -11.37 11.22
N LYS A 179 17.92 -11.22 10.05
CA LYS A 179 16.50 -10.79 9.93
C LYS A 179 15.53 -11.68 10.74
N TYR A 180 15.99 -12.85 11.17
CA TYR A 180 15.23 -13.90 11.84
C TYR A 180 15.77 -14.28 13.23
N GLY A 181 16.60 -13.44 13.87
CA GLY A 181 17.08 -13.67 15.24
C GLY A 181 15.94 -13.77 16.28
N HIS A 182 16.18 -14.43 17.41
CA HIS A 182 15.14 -14.65 18.45
C HIS A 182 14.47 -13.36 18.95
N CYS A 183 15.16 -12.23 18.89
CA CYS A 183 14.70 -10.88 19.23
C CYS A 183 13.76 -10.24 18.18
N THR A 184 13.68 -10.78 16.96
CA THR A 184 12.71 -10.37 15.92
C THR A 184 11.47 -11.28 15.87
N LEU A 185 11.44 -12.37 16.65
CA LEU A 185 10.33 -13.33 16.67
C LEU A 185 9.01 -12.66 17.05
N GLY A 186 8.02 -12.80 16.18
CA GLY A 186 6.66 -12.28 16.35
C GLY A 186 6.51 -10.79 16.03
N THR A 187 7.40 -10.18 15.25
CA THR A 187 7.06 -8.96 14.51
C THR A 187 6.31 -9.34 13.24
N THR A 188 5.34 -8.52 12.83
CA THR A 188 4.70 -8.71 11.52
C THR A 188 5.65 -8.11 10.49
N PRO A 189 6.13 -8.86 9.49
CA PRO A 189 7.02 -8.31 8.48
C PRO A 189 6.27 -7.23 7.69
N ARG A 190 6.65 -5.98 7.89
CA ARG A 190 6.08 -4.83 7.18
C ARG A 190 7.14 -4.23 6.26
N ARG A 191 6.77 -3.95 5.01
CA ARG A 191 7.67 -3.27 4.10
C ARG A 191 7.82 -1.82 4.56
N MET A 192 9.02 -1.27 4.38
CA MET A 192 9.30 0.12 4.72
C MET A 192 8.33 1.08 4.00
N THR A 193 8.07 0.80 2.72
CA THR A 193 7.13 1.56 1.88
C THR A 193 5.70 1.56 2.42
N ASP A 194 5.25 0.44 2.99
CA ASP A 194 3.88 0.33 3.52
C ASP A 194 3.74 1.15 4.81
N LEU A 195 4.79 1.14 5.66
CA LEU A 195 4.83 1.92 6.90
C LEU A 195 4.92 3.43 6.61
N ILE A 196 5.87 3.83 5.78
CA ILE A 196 6.11 5.25 5.47
C ILE A 196 4.95 5.81 4.65
N GLY A 197 4.45 5.06 3.65
CA GLY A 197 3.29 5.48 2.86
C GLY A 197 2.03 5.65 3.71
N SER A 198 1.77 4.72 4.64
CA SER A 198 0.65 4.88 5.58
C SER A 198 0.82 6.08 6.51
N LEU A 199 2.05 6.38 6.94
CA LEU A 199 2.33 7.58 7.73
C LEU A 199 2.06 8.86 6.92
N CYS A 200 2.46 8.89 5.64
CA CYS A 200 2.17 9.99 4.73
C CYS A 200 0.66 10.19 4.56
N ASP A 201 -0.08 9.10 4.29
CA ASP A 201 -1.53 9.13 4.11
C ASP A 201 -2.26 9.66 5.37
N LEU A 202 -1.91 9.15 6.56
CA LEU A 202 -2.43 9.67 7.82
C LEU A 202 -2.13 11.16 8.04
N THR A 203 -1.02 11.66 7.48
CA THR A 203 -0.59 13.05 7.61
C THR A 203 -1.33 13.96 6.62
N SER A 204 -1.48 13.56 5.36
CA SER A 204 -2.17 14.35 4.34
C SER A 204 -3.70 14.27 4.47
N GLY A 205 -4.21 13.13 4.92
CA GLY A 205 -5.63 12.79 4.90
C GLY A 205 -6.17 12.55 3.49
N SER A 206 -7.42 12.08 3.41
CA SER A 206 -8.08 11.66 2.16
C SER A 206 -8.66 12.80 1.30
N GLY A 207 -8.70 14.03 1.82
CA GLY A 207 -9.19 15.19 1.09
C GLY A 207 -8.03 15.96 0.46
N ASP A 208 -8.23 16.49 -0.75
CA ASP A 208 -7.34 17.46 -1.44
C ASP A 208 -7.17 18.76 -0.61
N LYS A 209 -6.55 18.67 0.57
CA LYS A 209 -6.31 19.79 1.49
C LYS A 209 -5.13 20.65 1.05
N GLY A 210 -4.65 20.49 -0.19
CA GLY A 210 -3.53 21.26 -0.74
C GLY A 210 -2.15 20.85 -0.21
N THR A 211 -2.03 19.71 0.47
CA THR A 211 -0.74 19.16 0.94
C THR A 211 -0.37 17.90 0.15
N PRO A 212 0.07 18.03 -1.12
CA PRO A 212 0.41 16.89 -1.97
C PRO A 212 1.76 16.24 -1.61
N VAL A 213 2.48 16.79 -0.64
CA VAL A 213 3.85 16.38 -0.30
C VAL A 213 4.02 16.35 1.21
N VAL A 214 4.51 15.23 1.73
CA VAL A 214 4.92 15.05 3.12
C VAL A 214 6.44 14.94 3.16
N TYR A 215 7.09 15.76 3.99
CA TYR A 215 8.52 15.69 4.23
C TYR A 215 8.78 15.05 5.60
N ILE A 216 9.51 13.94 5.61
CA ILE A 216 9.84 13.18 6.82
C ILE A 216 11.33 13.34 7.08
N GLN A 217 11.66 13.72 8.32
CA GLN A 217 13.04 13.80 8.82
C GLN A 217 13.20 12.91 10.05
N GLY A 218 14.41 12.40 10.22
CA GLY A 218 14.80 11.58 11.38
C GLY A 218 14.23 10.17 11.42
N TYR A 219 13.58 9.71 10.35
CA TYR A 219 12.99 8.38 10.31
C TYR A 219 14.02 7.24 10.38
N PHE A 220 15.20 7.47 9.79
CA PHE A 220 16.29 6.51 9.77
C PHE A 220 17.34 6.75 10.85
N ASP A 221 17.17 7.80 11.66
CA ASP A 221 18.10 8.11 12.74
C ASP A 221 18.07 6.97 13.76
N CYS A 222 19.24 6.51 14.15
CA CYS A 222 19.41 5.51 15.19
C CYS A 222 19.65 6.23 16.53
N TYR A 223 19.18 5.64 17.62
CA TYR A 223 19.48 6.11 18.98
C TYR A 223 21.00 6.21 19.28
N LEU A 224 21.83 5.58 18.46
CA LEU A 224 23.30 5.58 18.58
C LEU A 224 23.99 6.62 17.69
N ASP A 225 23.22 7.38 16.89
CA ASP A 225 23.78 8.37 15.98
C ASP A 225 24.12 9.71 16.70
N ASP A 226 23.81 9.81 18.00
CA ASP A 226 24.20 10.87 18.95
C ASP A 226 25.25 10.39 19.97
#